data_AF-A0A7X7F1D3-F1
#
_entry.id   AF-A0A7X7F1D3-F1
#
_cell.length_a   1.000
_cell.length_b   1.000
_cell.length_c   1.000
_cell.angle_alpha   90.00
_cell.angle_beta   90.00
_cell.angle_gamma   90.00
#
_symmetry.space_group_name_H-M   'P 1'
#
loop_
_entity.id
_entity.type
_entity.pdbx_description
1 polymer ?
#
loop_
_entity_poly.entity_id
_entity_poly.type
_entity_poly.pdbx_seq_one_letter_code
_entity_poly.pdbx_strand_id
1 'polypeptide(L)'
;MLRGIGFPTILVLVFYTSLASLSLSMACLFLGTMTTEKYHQVVLSVFAVIGLFMAFWIACTAAAGALQFGQISLDDEDFWIGNAAMITLVGGYFVLVFEAAAARVTFAADNRSSRLRWVMLLQFALFVGWMTAAWIESSGDEDVLWPFLVIAELHWFVMGAMMIGESPDVSLRVRRGLPRSRLGRMFLTWFNPGPGTGYVFAVTGMVGALAIALAAVAAAALWPESAANFGLTGLANPLWFGFLGLCYGTFFLGLCLWLIRLIRRFSPVGIMTAVLLEGLLVMLFSGIPAIIHMMSPTYHGQDYSFMQIISPVWTLGHIIDKGLPPNETVALLTVVPVAALLMLLLNVPGLARELAYVRIAAPERVVEEDEELASRQSSPEPIRTSPWDDQPIATSE
;
A
#
# COMPACT_ATOMS: atom_id res chain seq x y z
N MET A 1 31.29 13.16 -30.21
CA MET A 1 31.20 12.26 -29.04
C MET A 1 31.48 13.09 -27.80
N LEU A 2 30.47 13.30 -26.94
CA LEU A 2 30.57 14.14 -25.75
C LEU A 2 31.21 13.33 -24.60
N ARG A 3 32.39 13.75 -24.13
CA ARG A 3 33.00 13.44 -22.81
C ARG A 3 32.86 11.99 -22.28
N GLY A 4 33.18 10.97 -23.07
CA GLY A 4 33.31 9.59 -22.54
C GLY A 4 32.00 8.92 -22.09
N ILE A 5 30.83 9.49 -22.41
CA ILE A 5 29.53 8.86 -22.15
C ILE A 5 29.09 8.10 -23.40
N GLY A 6 28.89 6.78 -23.26
CA GLY A 6 28.42 5.91 -24.33
C GLY A 6 26.95 6.19 -24.72
N PHE A 7 26.60 5.92 -25.98
CA PHE A 7 25.23 6.03 -26.47
C PHE A 7 24.21 5.23 -25.62
N PRO A 8 24.50 3.98 -25.18
CA PRO A 8 23.60 3.23 -24.30
C PRO A 8 23.28 3.93 -22.98
N THR A 9 24.28 4.59 -22.36
CA THR A 9 24.09 5.35 -21.12
C THR A 9 23.15 6.54 -21.33
N ILE A 10 23.26 7.22 -22.48
CA ILE A 10 22.34 8.31 -22.86
C ILE A 10 20.91 7.79 -22.98
N LEU A 11 20.70 6.62 -23.60
CA LEU A 11 19.37 6.03 -23.72
C LEU A 11 18.75 5.70 -22.36
N VAL A 12 19.52 5.12 -21.44
CA VAL A 12 19.06 4.83 -20.07
C VAL A 12 18.66 6.12 -19.33
N LEU A 13 19.47 7.18 -19.44
CA LEU A 13 19.14 8.48 -18.85
C LEU A 13 17.86 9.07 -19.44
N VAL A 14 17.69 9.03 -20.77
CA VAL A 14 16.47 9.52 -21.44
C VAL A 14 15.25 8.70 -21.03
N PHE A 15 15.39 7.38 -20.90
CA PHE A 15 14.32 6.50 -20.42
C PHE A 15 13.88 6.88 -19.01
N TYR A 16 14.82 7.00 -18.06
CA TYR A 16 14.48 7.31 -16.66
C TYR A 16 13.92 8.71 -16.45
N THR A 17 14.47 9.71 -17.16
CA THR A 17 13.91 11.06 -17.14
C THR A 17 12.50 11.12 -17.73
N SER A 18 12.24 10.37 -18.80
CA SER A 18 10.89 10.23 -19.38
C SER A 18 9.93 9.54 -18.41
N LEU A 19 10.35 8.44 -17.79
CA LEU A 19 9.55 7.70 -16.81
C LEU A 19 9.22 8.54 -15.58
N ALA A 20 10.20 9.30 -15.06
CA ALA A 20 10.02 10.23 -13.96
C ALA A 20 9.03 11.35 -14.34
N SER A 21 9.16 11.92 -15.54
CA SER A 21 8.23 12.94 -16.04
C SER A 21 6.80 12.40 -16.15
N LEU A 22 6.62 11.20 -16.72
CA LEU A 22 5.30 10.57 -16.81
C LEU A 22 4.68 10.33 -15.43
N SER A 23 5.49 9.85 -14.48
CA SER A 23 5.05 9.58 -13.11
C SER A 23 4.63 10.86 -12.37
N LEU A 24 5.41 11.94 -12.52
CA LEU A 24 5.06 13.26 -11.98
C LEU A 24 3.79 13.82 -12.63
N SER A 25 3.62 13.67 -13.95
CA SER A 25 2.38 14.08 -14.63
C SER A 25 1.17 13.31 -14.10
N MET A 26 1.30 12.00 -13.87
CA MET A 26 0.22 11.18 -13.30
C MET A 26 -0.12 11.61 -11.86
N ALA A 27 0.88 11.91 -11.03
CA ALA A 27 0.66 12.44 -9.68
C ALA A 27 -0.06 13.80 -9.72
N CYS A 28 0.33 14.71 -10.60
CA CYS A 28 -0.34 16.00 -10.79
C CYS A 28 -1.78 15.84 -11.27
N LEU A 29 -2.06 14.90 -12.19
CA LEU A 29 -3.41 14.58 -12.63
C LEU A 29 -4.26 14.07 -11.46
N PHE A 30 -3.72 13.14 -10.67
CA PHE A 30 -4.40 12.63 -9.48
C PHE A 30 -4.74 13.75 -8.49
N LEU A 31 -3.78 14.61 -8.15
CA LEU A 31 -4.01 15.78 -7.30
C LEU A 31 -5.13 16.67 -7.87
N GLY A 32 -5.13 16.91 -9.19
CA GLY A 32 -6.21 17.64 -9.87
C GLY A 32 -7.61 17.07 -9.66
N THR A 33 -7.74 15.75 -9.47
CA THR A 33 -9.03 15.08 -9.21
C THR A 33 -9.46 15.06 -7.73
N MET A 34 -8.61 15.51 -6.80
CA MET A 34 -8.91 15.42 -5.37
C MET A 34 -9.90 16.48 -4.89
N THR A 35 -9.92 17.67 -5.50
CA THR A 35 -10.71 18.80 -5.01
C THR A 35 -11.57 19.47 -6.08
N THR A 36 -12.84 19.68 -5.73
CA THR A 36 -13.79 20.48 -6.51
C THR A 36 -13.85 21.94 -6.04
N GLU A 37 -13.35 22.23 -4.83
CA GLU A 37 -13.39 23.56 -4.22
C GLU A 37 -12.20 24.42 -4.66
N LYS A 38 -12.49 25.66 -5.09
CA LYS A 38 -11.47 26.59 -5.62
C LYS A 38 -10.35 26.88 -4.63
N TYR A 39 -10.68 27.08 -3.35
CA TYR A 39 -9.68 27.38 -2.32
C TYR A 39 -8.69 26.22 -2.11
N HIS A 40 -9.20 24.99 -2.01
CA HIS A 40 -8.38 23.79 -1.87
C HIS A 40 -7.54 23.51 -3.13
N GLN A 41 -8.02 23.87 -4.33
CA GLN A 41 -7.25 23.76 -5.58
C GLN A 41 -6.00 24.65 -5.56
N VAL A 42 -6.09 25.88 -5.03
CA VAL A 42 -4.95 26.79 -4.90
C VAL A 42 -3.93 26.22 -3.90
N VAL A 43 -4.38 25.70 -2.76
CA VAL A 43 -3.47 25.09 -1.77
C VAL A 43 -2.77 23.86 -2.36
N LEU A 44 -3.52 23.00 -3.07
CA LEU A 44 -2.97 21.79 -3.67
C LEU A 44 -1.97 22.09 -4.80
N SER A 45 -2.21 23.15 -5.59
CA SER A 45 -1.26 23.57 -6.63
C SER A 45 0.04 24.10 -6.05
N VAL A 46 0.00 24.83 -4.92
CA VAL A 46 1.20 25.24 -4.19
C VAL A 46 1.99 24.01 -3.71
N PHE A 47 1.34 23.03 -3.09
CA PHE A 47 1.99 21.78 -2.69
C PHE A 47 2.57 21.01 -3.88
N ALA A 48 1.86 20.96 -5.01
CA ALA A 48 2.36 20.32 -6.22
C ALA A 48 3.61 21.02 -6.76
N VAL A 49 3.64 22.36 -6.77
CA VAL A 49 4.83 23.14 -7.18
C VAL A 49 6.00 22.87 -6.24
N ILE A 50 5.79 22.86 -4.92
CA ILE A 50 6.84 22.51 -3.94
C ILE A 50 7.35 21.09 -4.19
N GLY A 51 6.45 20.13 -4.43
CA GLY A 51 6.80 18.75 -4.76
C GLY A 51 7.63 18.64 -6.04
N LEU A 52 7.29 19.41 -7.08
CA LEU A 52 8.08 19.48 -8.32
C LEU A 52 9.47 20.08 -8.10
N PHE A 53 9.60 21.13 -7.28
CA PHE A 53 10.90 21.68 -6.91
C PHE A 53 11.75 20.66 -6.13
N MET A 54 11.13 19.89 -5.23
CA MET A 54 11.82 18.82 -4.51
C MET A 54 12.26 17.70 -5.45
N ALA A 55 11.41 17.28 -6.39
CA ALA A 55 11.76 16.29 -7.42
C ALA A 55 12.90 16.79 -8.32
N PHE A 56 12.89 18.07 -8.71
CA PHE A 56 13.97 18.70 -9.45
C PHE A 56 15.28 18.71 -8.64
N TRP A 57 15.22 19.02 -7.36
CA TRP A 57 16.39 18.98 -6.47
C TRP A 57 16.97 17.56 -6.38
N ILE A 58 16.11 16.55 -6.16
CA ILE A 58 16.51 15.13 -6.12
C ILE A 58 17.17 14.71 -7.44
N ALA A 59 16.61 15.12 -8.58
CA ALA A 59 17.18 14.86 -9.89
C ALA A 59 18.56 15.51 -10.07
N CYS A 60 18.74 16.76 -9.62
CA CYS A 60 20.04 17.44 -9.63
C CYS A 60 21.06 16.74 -8.76
N THR A 61 20.68 16.30 -7.54
CA THR A 61 21.58 15.56 -6.65
C THR A 61 21.95 14.19 -7.21
N ALA A 62 20.99 13.50 -7.83
CA ALA A 62 21.24 12.20 -8.49
C ALA A 62 22.18 12.37 -9.69
N ALA A 63 21.98 13.40 -10.51
CA ALA A 63 22.86 13.73 -11.63
C ALA A 63 24.28 14.11 -11.17
N ALA A 64 24.40 14.90 -10.10
CA ALA A 64 25.68 15.25 -9.51
C ALA A 64 26.41 14.01 -8.96
N GLY A 65 25.69 13.12 -8.27
CA GLY A 65 26.23 11.84 -7.80
C GLY A 65 26.69 10.96 -8.97
N ALA A 66 25.88 10.84 -10.02
CA ALA A 66 26.25 10.09 -11.22
C ALA A 66 27.50 10.66 -11.92
N LEU A 67 27.71 11.98 -11.88
CA LEU A 67 28.93 12.60 -12.42
C LEU A 67 30.16 12.39 -11.51
N GLN A 68 29.97 12.34 -10.20
CA GLN A 68 31.05 12.21 -9.21
C GLN A 68 31.56 10.77 -9.08
N PHE A 69 30.67 9.79 -9.19
CA PHE A 69 30.97 8.36 -8.99
C PHE A 69 30.95 7.56 -10.30
N GLY A 70 30.68 8.19 -11.45
CA GLY A 70 30.22 7.52 -12.66
C GLY A 70 31.26 6.81 -13.51
N GLN A 71 31.32 5.49 -13.36
CA GLN A 71 31.23 4.59 -14.52
C GLN A 71 29.96 3.73 -14.32
N ILE A 72 28.92 3.96 -15.14
CA ILE A 72 27.74 3.09 -15.17
C ILE A 72 28.15 1.84 -15.95
N SER A 73 28.35 0.73 -15.24
CA SER A 73 28.65 -0.57 -15.86
C SER A 73 27.35 -1.20 -16.36
N LEU A 74 27.07 -1.05 -17.66
CA LEU A 74 25.90 -1.67 -18.29
C LEU A 74 26.10 -3.17 -18.57
N ASP A 75 27.34 -3.66 -18.40
CA ASP A 75 27.70 -5.06 -18.57
C ASP A 75 27.47 -5.88 -17.28
N ASP A 76 27.14 -5.20 -16.17
CA ASP A 76 26.89 -5.82 -14.87
C ASP A 76 25.46 -6.39 -14.81
N GLU A 77 25.30 -7.62 -14.35
CA GLU A 77 24.00 -8.28 -14.21
C GLU A 77 23.17 -7.62 -13.09
N ASP A 78 23.83 -7.30 -11.97
CA ASP A 78 23.22 -6.68 -10.79
C ASP A 78 22.59 -5.34 -11.14
N PHE A 79 23.21 -4.61 -12.08
CA PHE A 79 22.64 -3.39 -12.64
C PHE A 79 21.26 -3.67 -13.23
N TRP A 80 21.11 -4.66 -14.10
CA TRP A 80 19.83 -4.94 -14.76
C TRP A 80 18.77 -5.47 -13.80
N ILE A 81 19.16 -6.30 -12.83
CA ILE A 81 18.27 -6.79 -11.76
C ILE A 81 17.73 -5.61 -10.95
N GLY A 82 18.60 -4.71 -10.47
CA GLY A 82 18.20 -3.52 -9.73
C GLY A 82 17.31 -2.58 -10.54
N ASN A 83 17.61 -2.40 -11.83
CA ASN A 83 16.80 -1.57 -12.73
C ASN A 83 15.41 -2.19 -12.96
N ALA A 84 15.31 -3.51 -13.11
CA ALA A 84 14.03 -4.21 -13.25
C ALA A 84 13.18 -4.11 -11.97
N ALA A 85 13.80 -4.24 -10.79
CA ALA A 85 13.13 -4.02 -9.51
C ALA A 85 12.58 -2.59 -9.38
N MET A 86 13.40 -1.60 -9.73
CA MET A 86 13.00 -0.19 -9.70
C MET A 86 11.87 0.13 -10.69
N ILE A 87 11.93 -0.39 -11.93
CA ILE A 87 10.87 -0.21 -12.93
C ILE A 87 9.57 -0.86 -12.44
N THR A 88 9.65 -2.04 -11.83
CA THR A 88 8.49 -2.73 -11.27
C THR A 88 7.85 -1.91 -10.14
N LEU A 89 8.66 -1.32 -9.26
CA LEU A 89 8.20 -0.43 -8.19
C LEU A 89 7.50 0.82 -8.77
N VAL A 90 8.18 1.53 -9.69
CA VAL A 90 7.62 2.75 -10.31
C VAL A 90 6.35 2.44 -11.10
N GLY A 91 6.36 1.38 -11.90
CA GLY A 91 5.19 0.94 -12.68
C GLY A 91 4.02 0.54 -11.78
N GLY A 92 4.28 -0.17 -10.68
CA GLY A 92 3.27 -0.52 -9.70
C GLY A 92 2.59 0.71 -9.10
N TYR A 93 3.36 1.69 -8.62
CA TYR A 93 2.80 2.93 -8.05
C TYR A 93 2.15 3.83 -9.10
N PHE A 94 2.67 3.84 -10.33
CA PHE A 94 2.03 4.54 -11.44
C PHE A 94 0.62 4.01 -11.69
N VAL A 95 0.45 2.69 -11.76
CA VAL A 95 -0.87 2.06 -11.94
C VAL A 95 -1.79 2.36 -10.76
N LEU A 96 -1.28 2.38 -9.53
CA LEU A 96 -2.07 2.72 -8.36
C LEU A 96 -2.59 4.17 -8.41
N VAL A 97 -1.73 5.13 -8.74
CA VAL A 97 -2.11 6.55 -8.86
C VAL A 97 -3.09 6.74 -10.02
N PHE A 98 -2.89 6.04 -11.13
CA PHE A 98 -3.82 6.05 -12.27
C PHE A 98 -5.20 5.53 -11.88
N GLU A 99 -5.29 4.35 -11.26
CA GLU A 99 -6.56 3.79 -10.79
C GLU A 99 -7.20 4.68 -9.71
N ALA A 100 -6.39 5.35 -8.88
CA ALA A 100 -6.89 6.28 -7.87
C ALA A 100 -7.50 7.52 -8.54
N ALA A 101 -6.86 8.07 -9.56
CA ALA A 101 -7.41 9.17 -10.36
C ALA A 101 -8.69 8.74 -11.10
N ALA A 102 -8.68 7.57 -11.73
CA ALA A 102 -9.85 6.98 -12.39
C ALA A 102 -11.02 6.80 -11.41
N ALA A 103 -10.75 6.30 -10.20
CA ALA A 103 -11.74 6.13 -9.15
C ALA A 103 -12.37 7.46 -8.68
N ARG A 104 -11.65 8.58 -8.78
CA ARG A 104 -12.17 9.92 -8.42
C ARG A 104 -13.12 10.48 -9.47
N VAL A 105 -12.91 10.19 -10.75
CA VAL A 105 -13.75 10.68 -11.86
C VAL A 105 -14.90 9.73 -12.21
N THR A 106 -14.83 8.47 -11.80
CA THR A 106 -15.90 7.47 -11.98
C THR A 106 -17.14 7.82 -11.15
N PHE A 107 -18.34 7.40 -11.53
CA PHE A 107 -19.59 7.67 -10.80
C PHE A 107 -19.58 7.12 -9.36
N ALA A 108 -20.33 7.76 -8.46
CA ALA A 108 -20.41 7.36 -7.05
C ALA A 108 -21.12 6.01 -6.85
N ALA A 109 -21.94 5.61 -7.82
CA ALA A 109 -22.63 4.33 -7.81
C ALA A 109 -21.72 3.14 -8.17
N ASP A 110 -20.50 3.38 -8.66
CA ASP A 110 -19.59 2.33 -9.12
C ASP A 110 -18.60 1.87 -8.05
N ASN A 111 -18.05 0.68 -8.30
CA ASN A 111 -17.05 0.09 -7.43
C ASN A 111 -15.68 0.75 -7.66
N ARG A 112 -15.37 1.72 -6.80
CA ARG A 112 -14.13 2.51 -6.87
C ARG A 112 -12.94 1.86 -6.16
N SER A 113 -13.16 0.88 -5.28
CA SER A 113 -12.12 0.36 -4.39
C SER A 113 -11.55 -0.98 -4.80
N SER A 114 -12.32 -1.86 -5.47
CA SER A 114 -11.82 -3.21 -5.78
C SER A 114 -10.60 -3.22 -6.67
N ARG A 115 -10.56 -2.37 -7.71
CA ARG A 115 -9.38 -2.26 -8.59
C ARG A 115 -8.15 -1.79 -7.81
N LEU A 116 -8.32 -0.78 -6.97
CA LEU A 116 -7.26 -0.28 -6.10
C LEU A 116 -6.71 -1.39 -5.19
N ARG A 117 -7.58 -2.18 -4.56
CA ARG A 117 -7.16 -3.28 -3.68
C ARG A 117 -6.42 -4.39 -4.44
N TRP A 118 -6.83 -4.70 -5.67
CA TRP A 118 -6.08 -5.61 -6.54
C TRP A 118 -4.70 -5.09 -6.90
N VAL A 119 -4.60 -3.80 -7.22
CA VAL A 119 -3.30 -3.16 -7.53
C VAL A 119 -2.40 -3.16 -6.30
N MET A 120 -2.92 -2.85 -5.10
CA MET A 120 -2.17 -2.93 -3.84
C MET A 120 -1.65 -4.35 -3.60
N LEU A 121 -2.48 -5.37 -3.79
CA LEU A 121 -2.06 -6.76 -3.65
C LEU A 121 -1.00 -7.15 -4.69
N LEU A 122 -1.15 -6.70 -5.93
CA LEU A 122 -0.16 -6.94 -6.99
C LEU A 122 1.18 -6.28 -6.66
N GLN A 123 1.17 -5.03 -6.17
CA GLN A 123 2.37 -4.35 -5.69
C GLN A 123 3.06 -5.14 -4.58
N PHE A 124 2.30 -5.60 -3.59
CA PHE A 124 2.81 -6.43 -2.51
C PHE A 124 3.38 -7.76 -3.03
N ALA A 125 2.69 -8.44 -3.95
CA ALA A 125 3.16 -9.68 -4.55
C ALA A 125 4.46 -9.50 -5.36
N LEU A 126 4.56 -8.42 -6.12
CA LEU A 126 5.79 -8.07 -6.86
C LEU A 126 6.94 -7.77 -5.88
N PHE A 127 6.67 -7.04 -4.81
CA PHE A 127 7.65 -6.77 -3.76
C PHE A 127 8.13 -8.06 -3.08
N VAL A 128 7.20 -8.96 -2.72
CA VAL A 128 7.53 -10.31 -2.22
C VAL A 128 8.41 -11.06 -3.21
N GLY A 129 8.13 -11.00 -4.50
CA GLY A 129 8.94 -11.63 -5.54
C GLY A 129 10.38 -11.12 -5.55
N TRP A 130 10.58 -9.80 -5.50
CA TRP A 130 11.92 -9.20 -5.42
C TRP A 130 12.65 -9.52 -4.12
N MET A 131 11.95 -9.48 -2.98
CA MET A 131 12.56 -9.84 -1.69
C MET A 131 12.88 -11.34 -1.60
N THR A 132 12.12 -12.19 -2.29
CA THR A 132 12.42 -13.62 -2.42
C THR A 132 13.67 -13.84 -3.28
N ALA A 133 13.83 -13.10 -4.37
CA ALA A 133 15.04 -13.15 -5.18
C ALA A 133 16.27 -12.70 -4.37
N ALA A 134 16.16 -11.57 -3.67
CA ALA A 134 17.22 -11.06 -2.79
C ALA A 134 17.58 -12.06 -1.68
N TRP A 135 16.59 -12.73 -1.08
CA TRP A 135 16.78 -13.77 -0.07
C TRP A 135 17.54 -14.98 -0.61
N ILE A 136 17.24 -15.42 -1.83
CA ILE A 136 17.93 -16.55 -2.46
C ILE A 136 19.37 -16.17 -2.80
N GLU A 137 19.58 -14.98 -3.35
CA GLU A 137 20.89 -14.47 -3.74
C GLU A 137 21.81 -14.26 -2.53
N SER A 138 21.26 -13.78 -1.42
CA SER A 138 21.98 -13.64 -0.15
C SER A 138 22.14 -14.95 0.62
N SER A 139 21.78 -16.10 0.03
CA SER A 139 21.84 -17.42 0.67
C SER A 139 21.05 -17.51 1.99
N GLY A 140 19.97 -16.74 2.09
CA GLY A 140 19.07 -16.68 3.25
C GLY A 140 19.53 -15.75 4.36
N ASP A 141 20.25 -14.69 4.04
CA ASP A 141 20.69 -13.68 5.01
C ASP A 141 19.50 -12.98 5.69
N GLU A 142 19.54 -12.95 7.03
CA GLU A 142 18.51 -12.32 7.87
C GLU A 142 18.39 -10.81 7.63
N ASP A 143 19.45 -10.18 7.13
CA ASP A 143 19.47 -8.76 6.79
C ASP A 143 18.45 -8.39 5.70
N VAL A 144 18.01 -9.38 4.91
CA VAL A 144 16.94 -9.20 3.90
C VAL A 144 15.54 -9.13 4.54
N LEU A 145 15.33 -9.72 5.72
CA LEU A 145 14.03 -9.74 6.40
C LEU A 145 13.65 -8.37 6.97
N TRP A 146 14.64 -7.58 7.42
CA TRP A 146 14.41 -6.24 7.94
C TRP A 146 13.73 -5.30 6.93
N PRO A 147 14.31 -5.03 5.75
CA PRO A 147 13.66 -4.19 4.75
C PRO A 147 12.35 -4.81 4.24
N PHE A 148 12.25 -6.14 4.16
CA PHE A 148 11.01 -6.81 3.78
C PHE A 148 9.87 -6.46 4.75
N LEU A 149 10.06 -6.71 6.05
CA LEU A 149 9.03 -6.47 7.06
C LEU A 149 8.72 -4.99 7.23
N VAL A 150 9.75 -4.13 7.31
CA VAL A 150 9.56 -2.67 7.44
C VAL A 150 8.71 -2.13 6.29
N ILE A 151 9.07 -2.44 5.04
CA ILE A 151 8.37 -1.91 3.86
C ILE A 151 6.99 -2.55 3.71
N ALA A 152 6.85 -3.86 3.94
CA ALA A 152 5.57 -4.55 3.85
C ALA A 152 4.56 -4.04 4.88
N GLU A 153 4.98 -3.89 6.14
CA GLU A 153 4.11 -3.36 7.20
C GLU A 153 3.75 -1.90 6.94
N LEU A 154 4.73 -1.08 6.55
CA LEU A 154 4.46 0.32 6.20
C LEU A 154 3.49 0.42 5.02
N HIS A 155 3.66 -0.41 3.98
CA HIS A 155 2.75 -0.47 2.85
C HIS A 155 1.32 -0.76 3.31
N TRP A 156 1.12 -1.85 4.05
CA TRP A 156 -0.23 -2.22 4.50
C TRP A 156 -0.80 -1.24 5.53
N PHE A 157 0.03 -0.60 6.35
CA PHE A 157 -0.38 0.43 7.30
C PHE A 157 -0.90 1.67 6.56
N VAL A 158 -0.14 2.18 5.60
CA VAL A 158 -0.51 3.35 4.79
C VAL A 158 -1.75 3.07 3.93
N MET A 159 -1.80 1.91 3.26
CA MET A 159 -2.97 1.51 2.48
C MET A 159 -4.20 1.33 3.39
N GLY A 160 -4.02 0.72 4.57
CA GLY A 160 -5.06 0.55 5.59
C GLY A 160 -5.65 1.88 6.05
N ALA A 161 -4.80 2.84 6.38
CA ALA A 161 -5.22 4.18 6.81
C ALA A 161 -6.09 4.89 5.76
N MET A 162 -5.76 4.72 4.48
CA MET A 162 -6.57 5.25 3.38
C MET A 162 -7.91 4.53 3.24
N MET A 163 -7.93 3.19 3.28
CA MET A 163 -9.16 2.41 3.09
C MET A 163 -10.16 2.55 4.25
N ILE A 164 -9.70 2.76 5.48
CA ILE A 164 -10.57 2.99 6.64
C ILE A 164 -11.39 4.29 6.50
N GLY A 165 -10.90 5.24 5.70
CA GLY A 165 -11.63 6.45 5.36
C GLY A 165 -12.73 6.26 4.32
N GLU A 166 -12.90 5.07 3.73
CA GLU A 166 -13.97 4.79 2.78
C GLU A 166 -15.36 4.90 3.41
N SER A 167 -16.35 5.26 2.59
CA SER A 167 -17.76 5.26 3.01
C SER A 167 -18.22 3.83 3.28
N PRO A 168 -18.99 3.58 4.35
CA PRO A 168 -19.59 2.26 4.59
C PRO A 168 -20.75 1.95 3.64
N ASP A 169 -21.28 2.96 2.94
CA ASP A 169 -22.45 2.80 2.09
C ASP A 169 -22.09 2.19 0.74
N VAL A 170 -22.69 1.04 0.43
CA VAL A 170 -22.51 0.34 -0.84
C VAL A 170 -23.74 0.52 -1.72
N SER A 171 -23.55 1.01 -2.95
CA SER A 171 -24.64 1.24 -3.90
C SER A 171 -25.36 -0.07 -4.27
N LEU A 172 -26.62 0.04 -4.71
CA LEU A 172 -27.37 -1.11 -5.21
C LEU A 172 -26.68 -1.79 -6.40
N ARG A 173 -26.00 -1.02 -7.26
CA ARG A 173 -25.23 -1.55 -8.40
C ARG A 173 -24.07 -2.43 -7.93
N VAL A 174 -23.28 -1.96 -6.97
CA VAL A 174 -22.15 -2.74 -6.42
C VAL A 174 -22.68 -3.98 -5.69
N ARG A 175 -23.79 -3.86 -4.96
CA ARG A 175 -24.43 -5.02 -4.31
C ARG A 175 -24.84 -6.12 -5.29
N ARG A 176 -25.21 -5.80 -6.53
CA ARG A 176 -25.54 -6.80 -7.57
C ARG A 176 -24.31 -7.61 -8.01
N GLY A 177 -23.11 -7.04 -7.92
CA GLY A 177 -21.85 -7.68 -8.30
C GLY A 177 -21.25 -8.60 -7.24
N LEU A 178 -21.85 -8.69 -6.05
CA LEU A 178 -21.29 -9.47 -4.95
C LEU A 178 -21.22 -10.98 -5.27
N PRO A 179 -20.21 -11.71 -4.73
CA PRO A 179 -20.07 -13.15 -4.95
C PRO A 179 -21.30 -13.93 -4.46
N ARG A 180 -21.76 -14.91 -5.27
CA ARG A 180 -22.89 -15.79 -4.91
C ARG A 180 -22.49 -16.92 -3.97
N SER A 181 -21.27 -17.46 -4.13
CA SER A 181 -20.80 -18.61 -3.36
C SER A 181 -20.33 -18.20 -1.97
N ARG A 182 -20.50 -19.11 -0.99
CA ARG A 182 -20.01 -18.90 0.39
C ARG A 182 -18.49 -18.70 0.44
N LEU A 183 -17.75 -19.51 -0.34
CA LEU A 183 -16.29 -19.40 -0.48
C LEU A 183 -15.89 -18.08 -1.15
N GLY A 184 -16.59 -17.67 -2.21
CA GLY A 184 -16.35 -16.39 -2.86
C GLY A 184 -16.55 -15.22 -1.88
N ARG A 185 -17.56 -15.27 -1.03
CA ARG A 185 -17.75 -14.26 0.02
C ARG A 185 -16.64 -14.29 1.08
N MET A 186 -16.13 -15.46 1.44
CA MET A 186 -15.07 -15.57 2.44
C MET A 186 -13.75 -14.92 2.00
N PHE A 187 -13.41 -15.01 0.70
CA PHE A 187 -12.13 -14.50 0.19
C PHE A 187 -12.24 -13.17 -0.58
N LEU A 188 -13.31 -12.97 -1.34
CA LEU A 188 -13.43 -11.80 -2.23
C LEU A 188 -14.16 -10.61 -1.58
N THR A 189 -14.80 -10.80 -0.42
CA THR A 189 -15.52 -9.67 0.22
C THR A 189 -14.56 -8.59 0.71
N TRP A 190 -13.31 -8.94 1.00
CA TRP A 190 -12.27 -7.99 1.41
C TRP A 190 -11.82 -7.08 0.28
N PHE A 191 -12.23 -7.33 -0.97
CA PHE A 191 -11.97 -6.42 -2.09
C PHE A 191 -13.11 -5.41 -2.30
N ASN A 192 -14.26 -5.59 -1.63
CA ASN A 192 -15.41 -4.69 -1.80
C ASN A 192 -15.24 -3.40 -0.99
N PRO A 193 -15.84 -2.27 -1.40
CA PRO A 193 -15.77 -1.02 -0.68
C PRO A 193 -16.27 -1.15 0.76
N GLY A 194 -15.60 -0.43 1.66
CA GLY A 194 -16.01 -0.31 3.06
C GLY A 194 -14.81 -0.15 4.00
N PRO A 195 -15.00 0.60 5.10
CA PRO A 195 -13.93 0.90 6.03
C PRO A 195 -13.51 -0.33 6.85
N GLY A 196 -14.44 -1.20 7.23
CA GLY A 196 -14.15 -2.45 7.93
C GLY A 196 -13.50 -3.50 7.03
N THR A 197 -13.97 -3.64 5.79
CA THR A 197 -13.33 -4.54 4.82
C THR A 197 -11.91 -4.10 4.49
N GLY A 198 -11.67 -2.78 4.38
CA GLY A 198 -10.34 -2.19 4.20
C GLY A 198 -9.39 -2.46 5.36
N TYR A 199 -9.90 -2.33 6.60
CA TYR A 199 -9.14 -2.69 7.80
C TYR A 199 -8.71 -4.16 7.80
N VAL A 200 -9.64 -5.09 7.53
CA VAL A 200 -9.31 -6.53 7.46
C VAL A 200 -8.34 -6.81 6.31
N PHE A 201 -8.51 -6.17 5.16
CA PHE A 201 -7.61 -6.32 4.02
C PHE A 201 -6.17 -5.92 4.38
N ALA A 202 -5.99 -4.78 5.06
CA ALA A 202 -4.67 -4.36 5.54
C ALA A 202 -4.07 -5.31 6.59
N VAL A 203 -4.86 -5.70 7.60
CA VAL A 203 -4.40 -6.63 8.65
C VAL A 203 -4.04 -7.99 8.05
N THR A 204 -4.83 -8.51 7.13
CA THR A 204 -4.52 -9.79 6.44
C THR A 204 -3.28 -9.67 5.55
N GLY A 205 -3.04 -8.51 4.94
CA GLY A 205 -1.79 -8.21 4.24
C GLY A 205 -0.56 -8.25 5.16
N MET A 206 -0.65 -7.64 6.35
CA MET A 206 0.41 -7.71 7.37
C MET A 206 0.63 -9.13 7.90
N VAL A 207 -0.45 -9.89 8.15
CA VAL A 207 -0.36 -11.32 8.49
C VAL A 207 0.32 -12.11 7.37
N GLY A 208 0.00 -11.80 6.11
CA GLY A 208 0.65 -12.39 4.94
C GLY A 208 2.14 -12.11 4.90
N ALA A 209 2.57 -10.87 5.19
CA ALA A 209 3.98 -10.50 5.28
C ALA A 209 4.70 -11.31 6.38
N LEU A 210 4.14 -11.37 7.59
CA LEU A 210 4.71 -12.16 8.68
C LEU A 210 4.76 -13.66 8.34
N ALA A 211 3.71 -14.20 7.71
CA ALA A 211 3.69 -15.60 7.29
C ALA A 211 4.76 -15.92 6.24
N ILE A 212 5.01 -15.00 5.31
CA ILE A 212 6.09 -15.14 4.31
C ILE A 212 7.46 -15.08 4.99
N ALA A 213 7.68 -14.17 5.94
CA ALA A 213 8.92 -14.13 6.71
C ALA A 213 9.14 -15.44 7.51
N LEU A 214 8.10 -15.96 8.17
CA LEU A 214 8.14 -17.25 8.85
C LEU A 214 8.46 -18.40 7.89
N ALA A 215 7.87 -18.39 6.70
CA ALA A 215 8.15 -19.39 5.67
C ALA A 215 9.59 -19.29 5.16
N ALA A 216 10.13 -18.08 4.98
CA ALA A 216 11.52 -17.85 4.60
C ALA A 216 12.49 -18.41 5.66
N VAL A 217 12.24 -18.13 6.94
CA VAL A 217 13.03 -18.68 8.06
C VAL A 217 12.93 -20.20 8.13
N ALA A 218 11.73 -20.76 7.97
CA ALA A 218 11.53 -22.21 7.96
C ALA A 218 12.23 -22.88 6.76
N ALA A 219 12.24 -22.24 5.60
CA ALA A 219 12.96 -22.71 4.41
C ALA A 219 14.48 -22.63 4.60
N ALA A 220 14.98 -21.57 5.23
CA ALA A 220 16.39 -21.40 5.58
C ALA A 220 16.91 -22.54 6.46
N ALA A 221 16.11 -22.99 7.43
CA ALA A 221 16.46 -24.13 8.30
C ALA A 221 16.66 -25.46 7.54
N LEU A 222 16.20 -25.55 6.28
CA LEU A 222 16.39 -26.71 5.41
C LEU A 222 17.67 -26.63 4.56
N TRP A 223 18.37 -25.49 4.54
CA TRP A 223 19.59 -25.28 3.75
C TRP A 223 20.87 -25.55 4.57
N PRO A 224 21.78 -26.45 4.12
CA PRO A 224 22.99 -26.81 4.87
C PRO A 224 23.97 -25.66 5.09
N GLU A 225 24.13 -24.77 4.10
CA GLU A 225 25.06 -23.63 4.17
C GLU A 225 24.52 -22.52 5.06
N SER A 226 23.21 -22.28 4.97
CA SER A 226 22.51 -21.28 5.77
C SER A 226 22.45 -21.70 7.26
N ALA A 227 22.24 -22.99 7.55
CA ALA A 227 22.25 -23.54 8.91
C ALA A 227 23.54 -23.28 9.72
N ALA A 228 24.68 -23.11 9.04
CA ALA A 228 25.95 -22.75 9.67
C ALA A 228 26.09 -21.26 10.00
N ASN A 229 25.38 -20.40 9.25
CA ASN A 229 25.34 -18.94 9.46
C ASN A 229 24.25 -18.52 10.46
N PHE A 230 23.29 -19.40 10.77
CA PHE A 230 22.17 -19.09 11.66
C PHE A 230 22.50 -19.25 13.14
N GLY A 231 22.62 -18.12 13.84
CA GLY A 231 22.33 -18.09 15.27
C GLY A 231 20.82 -18.14 15.49
N LEU A 232 20.32 -19.03 16.37
CA LEU A 232 18.91 -19.10 16.79
C LEU A 232 18.36 -17.73 17.27
N THR A 233 19.23 -16.84 17.71
CA THR A 233 18.91 -15.49 18.20
C THR A 233 18.81 -14.42 17.10
N GLY A 234 19.48 -14.59 15.95
CA GLY A 234 19.49 -13.59 14.87
C GLY A 234 18.12 -13.52 14.18
N LEU A 235 17.64 -14.66 13.71
CA LEU A 235 16.36 -14.78 13.00
C LEU A 235 15.13 -14.47 13.86
N ALA A 236 15.28 -14.52 15.18
CA ALA A 236 14.18 -14.22 16.10
C ALA A 236 13.82 -12.72 16.07
N ASN A 237 14.79 -11.82 15.95
CA ASN A 237 14.56 -10.38 16.05
C ASN A 237 13.69 -9.82 14.91
N PRO A 238 13.95 -10.11 13.62
CA PRO A 238 13.05 -9.71 12.53
C PRO A 238 11.64 -10.27 12.72
N LEU A 239 11.50 -11.51 13.19
CA LEU A 239 10.17 -12.11 13.42
C LEU A 239 9.42 -11.42 14.57
N TRP A 240 10.12 -11.04 15.65
CA TRP A 240 9.53 -10.26 16.74
C TRP A 240 9.14 -8.86 16.29
N PHE A 241 9.96 -8.23 15.45
CA PHE A 241 9.63 -6.98 14.78
C PHE A 241 8.33 -7.14 13.98
N GLY A 242 8.25 -8.14 13.10
CA GLY A 242 7.08 -8.39 12.26
C GLY A 242 5.81 -8.72 13.06
N PHE A 243 5.96 -9.45 14.16
CA PHE A 243 4.83 -9.76 15.03
C PHE A 243 4.32 -8.52 15.77
N LEU A 244 5.22 -7.71 16.33
CA LEU A 244 4.84 -6.48 17.03
C LEU A 244 4.35 -5.40 16.08
N GLY A 245 4.93 -5.29 14.88
CA GLY A 245 4.48 -4.40 13.83
C GLY A 245 3.07 -4.73 13.35
N LEU A 246 2.75 -6.01 13.14
CA LEU A 246 1.37 -6.49 12.94
C LEU A 246 0.46 -6.09 14.10
N CYS A 247 0.87 -6.27 15.35
CA CYS A 247 0.03 -5.94 16.51
C CYS A 247 -0.22 -4.44 16.62
N TYR A 248 0.82 -3.61 16.48
CA TYR A 248 0.68 -2.15 16.46
C TYR A 248 -0.18 -1.69 15.29
N GLY A 249 0.06 -2.19 14.07
CA GLY A 249 -0.76 -1.89 12.90
C GLY A 249 -2.23 -2.23 13.12
N THR A 250 -2.50 -3.43 13.64
CA THR A 250 -3.87 -3.87 13.99
C THR A 250 -4.52 -2.97 15.03
N PHE A 251 -3.76 -2.56 16.06
CA PHE A 251 -4.25 -1.67 17.12
C PHE A 251 -4.54 -0.26 16.60
N PHE A 252 -3.58 0.39 15.95
CA PHE A 252 -3.70 1.79 15.52
C PHE A 252 -4.74 1.98 14.42
N LEU A 253 -4.72 1.14 13.38
CA LEU A 253 -5.75 1.12 12.35
C LEU A 253 -7.13 0.82 12.96
N GLY A 254 -7.19 -0.12 13.90
CA GLY A 254 -8.42 -0.48 14.60
C GLY A 254 -8.98 0.69 15.41
N LEU A 255 -8.11 1.38 16.17
CA LEU A 255 -8.44 2.54 16.99
C LEU A 255 -8.95 3.70 16.13
N CYS A 256 -8.29 3.98 15.02
CA CYS A 256 -8.70 5.00 14.06
C CYS A 256 -10.06 4.65 13.42
N LEU A 257 -10.27 3.42 12.99
CA LEU A 257 -11.57 2.96 12.48
C LEU A 257 -12.69 3.15 13.51
N TRP A 258 -12.41 2.82 14.78
CA TRP A 258 -13.36 3.02 15.87
C TRP A 258 -13.69 4.50 16.10
N LEU A 259 -12.68 5.36 16.13
CA LEU A 259 -12.85 6.81 16.24
C LEU A 259 -13.62 7.40 15.05
N ILE A 260 -13.31 6.97 13.82
CA ILE A 260 -14.02 7.41 12.62
C ILE A 260 -15.49 7.02 12.69
N ARG A 261 -15.80 5.79 13.12
CA ARG A 261 -17.19 5.35 13.33
C ARG A 261 -17.90 6.19 14.39
N LEU A 262 -17.19 6.65 15.42
CA LEU A 262 -17.73 7.55 16.44
C LEU A 262 -17.98 8.96 15.87
N ILE A 263 -17.00 9.53 15.17
CA ILE A 263 -17.10 10.88 14.55
C ILE A 263 -18.19 10.91 13.48
N ARG A 264 -18.35 9.82 12.71
CA ARG A 264 -19.41 9.66 11.69
C ARG A 264 -20.82 9.72 12.24
N ARG A 265 -21.01 9.60 13.55
CA ARG A 265 -22.32 9.86 14.18
C ARG A 265 -22.72 11.33 14.14
N PHE A 266 -21.74 12.23 13.97
CA PHE A 266 -21.93 13.68 14.02
C PHE A 266 -21.57 14.38 12.70
N SER A 267 -20.60 13.86 11.93
CA SER A 267 -20.13 14.49 10.70
C SER A 267 -19.59 13.48 9.69
N PRO A 268 -19.82 13.63 8.37
CA PRO A 268 -19.20 12.77 7.36
C PRO A 268 -17.67 12.87 7.41
N VAL A 269 -17.00 11.72 7.40
CA VAL A 269 -15.53 11.62 7.45
C VAL A 269 -15.00 11.07 6.13
N GLY A 270 -14.20 11.87 5.42
CA GLY A 270 -13.53 11.48 4.19
C GLY A 270 -12.16 10.82 4.40
N ILE A 271 -11.57 10.34 3.30
CA ILE A 271 -10.30 9.59 3.29
C ILE A 271 -9.16 10.40 3.89
N MET A 272 -9.00 11.67 3.50
CA MET A 272 -7.91 12.51 4.01
C MET A 272 -8.00 12.73 5.53
N THR A 273 -9.22 12.89 6.06
CA THR A 273 -9.42 13.03 7.51
C THR A 273 -9.03 11.74 8.25
N ALA A 274 -9.30 10.58 7.68
CA ALA A 274 -8.87 9.30 8.26
C ALA A 274 -7.34 9.18 8.31
N VAL A 275 -6.65 9.51 7.22
CA VAL A 275 -5.18 9.51 7.16
C VAL A 275 -4.58 10.51 8.16
N LEU A 276 -5.15 11.71 8.27
CA LEU A 276 -4.70 12.72 9.23
C LEU A 276 -4.92 12.27 10.67
N LEU A 277 -6.06 11.64 10.96
CA LEU A 277 -6.35 11.10 12.28
C LEU A 277 -5.38 9.97 12.64
N GLU A 278 -5.10 9.07 11.70
CA GLU A 278 -4.11 8.00 11.88
C GLU A 278 -2.72 8.57 12.19
N GLY A 279 -2.25 9.53 11.38
CA GLY A 279 -0.97 10.19 11.59
C GLY A 279 -0.90 10.89 12.94
N LEU A 280 -1.98 11.56 13.36
CA LEU A 280 -2.06 12.21 14.68
C LEU A 280 -2.00 11.19 15.81
N LEU A 281 -2.67 10.04 15.70
CA LEU A 281 -2.62 8.97 16.70
C LEU A 281 -1.21 8.42 16.83
N VAL A 282 -0.54 8.07 15.72
CA VAL A 282 0.83 7.57 15.76
C VAL A 282 1.78 8.62 16.34
N MET A 283 1.64 9.89 15.95
CA MET A 283 2.44 10.99 16.51
C MET A 283 2.20 11.20 17.99
N LEU A 284 0.96 11.12 18.46
CA LEU A 284 0.62 11.31 19.87
C LEU A 284 1.21 10.19 20.72
N PHE A 285 1.00 8.94 20.31
CA PHE A 285 1.43 7.75 21.05
C PHE A 285 2.93 7.48 20.94
N SER A 286 3.60 7.97 19.90
CA SER A 286 5.07 7.88 19.80
C SER A 286 5.76 9.10 20.42
N GLY A 287 5.20 10.30 20.21
CA GLY A 287 5.79 11.57 20.61
C GLY A 287 5.69 11.86 22.10
N ILE A 288 4.53 11.62 22.74
CA ILE A 288 4.38 11.88 24.17
C ILE A 288 5.36 11.04 25.01
N PRO A 289 5.46 9.71 24.84
CA PRO A 289 6.43 8.91 25.58
C PRO A 289 7.87 9.31 25.29
N ALA A 290 8.20 9.64 24.04
CA ALA A 290 9.54 10.10 23.67
C ALA A 290 9.91 11.39 24.43
N ILE A 291 9.03 12.39 24.46
CA ILE A 291 9.26 13.65 25.17
C ILE A 291 9.40 13.41 26.68
N ILE A 292 8.50 12.62 27.29
CA ILE A 292 8.57 12.31 28.72
C ILE A 292 9.88 11.58 29.06
N HIS A 293 10.28 10.61 28.23
CA HIS A 293 11.52 9.86 28.43
C HIS A 293 12.77 10.75 28.29
N MET A 294 12.80 11.65 27.30
CA MET A 294 13.89 12.62 27.12
C MET A 294 13.99 13.63 28.27
N MET A 295 12.89 13.90 28.98
CA MET A 295 12.87 14.76 30.17
C MET A 295 13.26 14.02 31.45
N SER A 296 13.41 12.69 31.43
CA SER A 296 13.74 11.91 32.61
C SER A 296 15.20 12.13 33.04
N PRO A 297 15.47 12.37 34.33
CA PRO A 297 16.85 12.44 34.84
C PRO A 297 17.66 11.16 34.66
N THR A 298 16.98 10.03 34.44
CA THR A 298 17.58 8.71 34.19
C THR A 298 17.87 8.45 32.70
N TYR A 299 17.70 9.45 31.83
CA TYR A 299 17.99 9.29 30.40
C TYR A 299 19.49 9.10 30.16
N HIS A 300 19.90 7.84 29.97
CA HIS A 300 21.24 7.47 29.54
C HIS A 300 21.29 7.10 28.04
N GLY A 301 20.40 7.68 27.24
CA GLY A 301 20.42 7.62 25.77
C GLY A 301 20.13 6.26 25.13
N GLN A 302 20.00 5.18 25.91
CA GLN A 302 20.07 3.82 25.38
C GLN A 302 19.07 2.83 26.01
N ASP A 303 18.41 3.18 27.11
CA ASP A 303 17.57 2.24 27.86
C ASP A 303 16.11 2.27 27.39
N TYR A 304 15.57 1.09 27.09
CA TYR A 304 14.14 0.93 26.84
C TYR A 304 13.38 1.13 28.15
N SER A 305 12.31 1.93 28.12
CA SER A 305 11.47 2.19 29.28
C SER A 305 10.09 1.57 29.08
N PHE A 306 9.48 1.08 30.16
CA PHE A 306 8.11 0.56 30.14
C PHE A 306 7.09 1.51 29.49
N MET A 307 7.29 2.83 29.59
CA MET A 307 6.42 3.83 28.94
C MET A 307 6.49 3.77 27.41
N GLN A 308 7.58 3.25 26.83
CA GLN A 308 7.75 3.14 25.38
C GLN A 308 6.92 2.00 24.78
N ILE A 309 6.30 1.12 25.59
CA ILE A 309 5.43 0.04 25.10
C ILE A 309 4.27 0.57 24.24
N ILE A 310 3.80 1.80 24.49
CA ILE A 310 2.74 2.41 23.67
C ILE A 310 3.26 3.13 22.42
N SER A 311 4.59 3.28 22.28
CA SER A 311 5.26 3.97 21.18
C SER A 311 5.70 2.97 20.11
N PRO A 312 4.97 2.82 18.99
CA PRO A 312 5.32 1.88 17.94
C PRO A 312 6.65 2.26 17.28
N VAL A 313 6.88 3.54 17.00
CA VAL A 313 8.09 4.01 16.30
C VAL A 313 9.34 3.73 17.13
N TRP A 314 9.31 4.04 18.43
CA TRP A 314 10.46 3.80 19.30
C TRP A 314 10.70 2.32 19.53
N THR A 315 9.63 1.56 19.78
CA THR A 315 9.75 0.12 20.06
C THR A 315 10.26 -0.66 18.86
N LEU A 316 9.69 -0.43 17.68
CA LEU A 316 10.12 -1.11 16.46
C LEU A 316 11.53 -0.70 16.06
N GLY A 317 11.89 0.59 16.20
CA GLY A 317 13.26 1.07 15.99
C GLY A 317 14.27 0.43 16.96
N HIS A 318 13.91 0.31 18.23
CA HIS A 318 14.77 -0.34 19.23
C HIS A 318 15.02 -1.82 18.90
N ILE A 319 14.01 -2.53 18.37
CA ILE A 319 14.15 -3.93 17.97
C ILE A 319 15.10 -4.09 16.79
N ILE A 320 15.06 -3.16 15.82
CA ILE A 320 16.04 -3.12 14.71
C ILE A 320 17.46 -2.92 15.26
N ASP A 321 17.65 -1.95 16.16
CA ASP A 321 18.98 -1.56 16.62
C ASP A 321 19.60 -2.54 17.62
N LYS A 322 18.78 -3.12 18.53
CA LYS A 322 19.25 -3.86 19.71
C LYS A 322 18.49 -5.16 20.00
N GLY A 323 17.47 -5.48 19.22
CA GLY A 323 16.57 -6.61 19.49
C GLY A 323 15.59 -6.33 20.63
N LEU A 324 15.00 -7.40 21.17
CA LEU A 324 14.01 -7.28 22.24
C LEU A 324 14.63 -6.77 23.56
N PRO A 325 13.99 -5.81 24.25
CA PRO A 325 14.47 -5.30 25.52
C PRO A 325 14.35 -6.38 26.61
N PRO A 326 15.44 -6.83 27.26
CA PRO A 326 15.42 -8.01 28.13
C PRO A 326 14.44 -7.91 29.30
N ASN A 327 14.29 -6.73 29.89
CA ASN A 327 13.48 -6.53 31.10
C ASN A 327 12.00 -6.37 30.77
N GLU A 328 11.67 -5.76 29.62
CA GLU A 328 10.31 -5.45 29.20
C GLU A 328 9.73 -6.45 28.21
N THR A 329 10.50 -7.45 27.76
CA THR A 329 10.08 -8.44 26.75
C THR A 329 8.73 -9.08 27.09
N VAL A 330 8.54 -9.54 28.32
CA VAL A 330 7.28 -10.20 28.74
C VAL A 330 6.11 -9.22 28.68
N ALA A 331 6.30 -7.97 29.11
CA ALA A 331 5.26 -6.96 29.05
C ALA A 331 4.93 -6.60 27.59
N LEU A 332 5.93 -6.47 26.74
CA LEU A 332 5.77 -6.12 25.33
C LEU A 332 5.00 -7.21 24.56
N LEU A 333 5.40 -8.47 24.74
CA LEU A 333 4.80 -9.62 24.07
C LEU A 333 3.44 -10.04 24.64
N THR A 334 2.97 -9.40 25.73
CA THR A 334 1.65 -9.65 26.30
C THR A 334 0.71 -8.47 26.11
N VAL A 335 1.14 -7.26 26.50
CA VAL A 335 0.30 -6.06 26.48
C VAL A 335 -0.05 -5.66 25.05
N VAL A 336 0.92 -5.62 24.13
CA VAL A 336 0.69 -5.15 22.76
C VAL A 336 -0.23 -6.11 21.99
N PRO A 337 0.00 -7.44 21.98
CA PRO A 337 -0.91 -8.38 21.31
C PRO A 337 -2.31 -8.42 21.93
N VAL A 338 -2.43 -8.33 23.26
CA VAL A 338 -3.74 -8.30 23.93
C VAL A 338 -4.49 -7.02 23.55
N ALA A 339 -3.82 -5.87 23.53
CA ALA A 339 -4.44 -4.61 23.09
C ALA A 339 -4.89 -4.68 21.63
N ALA A 340 -4.06 -5.23 20.73
CA ALA A 340 -4.40 -5.45 19.34
C ALA A 340 -5.61 -6.37 19.17
N LEU A 341 -5.65 -7.49 19.90
CA LEU A 341 -6.77 -8.43 19.90
C LEU A 341 -8.07 -7.78 20.40
N LEU A 342 -8.01 -7.04 21.51
CA LEU A 342 -9.16 -6.31 22.03
C LEU A 342 -9.68 -5.29 21.01
N MET A 343 -8.79 -4.56 20.34
CA MET A 343 -9.16 -3.58 19.33
C MET A 343 -9.76 -4.22 18.08
N LEU A 344 -9.23 -5.37 17.65
CA LEU A 344 -9.80 -6.18 16.58
C LEU A 344 -11.22 -6.63 16.95
N LEU A 345 -11.40 -7.21 18.14
CA LEU A 345 -12.70 -7.66 18.65
C LEU A 345 -13.72 -6.53 18.76
N LEU A 346 -13.30 -5.33 19.19
CA LEU A 346 -14.16 -4.15 19.25
C LEU A 346 -14.69 -3.73 17.87
N ASN A 347 -13.94 -4.01 16.80
CA ASN A 347 -14.31 -3.67 15.44
C ASN A 347 -15.18 -4.75 14.73
N VAL A 348 -15.25 -5.97 15.28
CA VAL A 348 -16.03 -7.09 14.73
C VAL A 348 -17.51 -6.76 14.52
N PRO A 349 -18.24 -6.12 15.45
CA PRO A 349 -19.66 -5.84 15.24
C PRO A 349 -19.93 -4.92 14.05
N GLY A 350 -19.06 -3.93 13.83
CA GLY A 350 -19.17 -3.05 12.66
C GLY A 350 -18.82 -3.79 11.37
N LEU A 351 -17.78 -4.64 11.41
CA LEU A 351 -17.43 -5.50 10.29
C LEU A 351 -18.56 -6.47 9.93
N ALA A 352 -19.20 -7.08 10.92
CA ALA A 352 -20.31 -8.02 10.70
C ALA A 352 -21.49 -7.36 9.98
N ARG A 353 -21.76 -6.08 10.26
CA ARG A 353 -22.81 -5.31 9.53
C ARG A 353 -22.43 -5.08 8.07
N GLU A 354 -21.16 -4.78 7.78
CA GLU A 354 -20.65 -4.65 6.41
C GLU A 354 -20.68 -6.00 5.67
N LEU A 355 -20.32 -7.10 6.34
CA LEU A 355 -20.36 -8.44 5.76
C LEU A 355 -21.80 -8.96 5.55
N ALA A 356 -22.76 -8.41 6.29
CA ALA A 356 -24.18 -8.74 6.16
C ALA A 356 -24.79 -8.22 4.84
N TYR A 357 -24.09 -7.41 4.04
CA TYR A 357 -24.57 -7.03 2.72
C TYR A 357 -24.76 -8.28 1.84
N VAL A 358 -26.02 -8.55 1.50
CA VAL A 358 -26.41 -9.62 0.58
C VAL A 358 -26.55 -9.06 -0.83
N ARG A 359 -26.16 -9.87 -1.82
CA ARG A 359 -26.42 -9.60 -3.23
C ARG A 359 -27.91 -9.37 -3.46
N ILE A 360 -28.25 -8.29 -4.14
CA ILE A 360 -29.63 -8.01 -4.56
C ILE A 360 -29.78 -8.47 -6.02
N ALA A 361 -30.91 -9.08 -6.36
CA ALA A 361 -31.24 -9.39 -7.76
C ALA A 361 -31.32 -8.10 -8.59
N ALA A 362 -30.84 -8.14 -9.83
CA ALA A 362 -31.06 -7.02 -10.74
C ALA A 362 -32.57 -6.95 -11.05
N PRO A 363 -33.20 -5.76 -11.05
CA PRO A 363 -34.55 -5.59 -11.58
C PRO A 363 -34.60 -6.07 -13.03
N GLU A 364 -35.71 -6.66 -13.44
CA GLU A 364 -35.90 -7.24 -14.78
C GLU A 364 -35.51 -6.27 -15.90
N ARG A 365 -35.95 -5.01 -15.79
CA ARG A 365 -35.55 -3.92 -16.69
C ARG A 365 -34.03 -3.75 -16.88
N VAL A 366 -33.24 -3.90 -15.82
CA VAL A 366 -31.77 -3.75 -15.90
C VAL A 366 -31.14 -4.97 -16.56
N VAL A 367 -31.73 -6.15 -16.36
CA VAL A 367 -31.28 -7.37 -17.04
C VAL A 367 -31.53 -7.25 -18.54
N GLU A 368 -32.70 -6.76 -18.94
CA GLU A 368 -33.04 -6.47 -20.34
C GLU A 368 -32.09 -5.43 -20.95
N GLU A 369 -31.82 -4.32 -20.26
CA GLU A 369 -30.86 -3.29 -20.72
C GLU A 369 -29.41 -3.83 -20.81
N ASP A 370 -28.97 -4.66 -19.86
CA ASP A 370 -27.64 -5.29 -19.88
C ASP A 370 -27.52 -6.33 -21.02
N GLU A 371 -28.60 -7.08 -21.31
CA GLU A 371 -28.68 -8.02 -22.44
C GLU A 371 -28.71 -7.30 -23.80
N GLU A 372 -29.40 -6.16 -23.89
CA GLU A 372 -29.36 -5.25 -25.05
C GLU A 372 -27.95 -4.68 -25.27
N LEU A 373 -27.25 -4.28 -24.21
CA LEU A 373 -25.87 -3.80 -24.30
C LEU A 373 -24.90 -4.92 -24.67
N ALA A 374 -25.05 -6.11 -24.11
CA ALA A 374 -24.22 -7.27 -24.43
C ALA A 374 -24.45 -7.75 -25.87
N SER A 375 -25.69 -7.72 -26.37
CA SER A 375 -26.02 -8.04 -27.77
C SER A 375 -25.48 -6.99 -28.74
N ARG A 376 -25.45 -5.70 -28.36
CA ARG A 376 -24.79 -4.64 -29.14
C ARG A 376 -23.27 -4.78 -29.16
N GLN A 377 -22.64 -5.16 -28.04
CA GLN A 377 -21.18 -5.37 -27.96
C GLN A 377 -20.71 -6.67 -28.65
N SER A 378 -21.55 -7.69 -28.70
CA SER A 378 -21.27 -8.97 -29.39
C SER A 378 -21.66 -8.96 -30.86
N SER A 379 -22.46 -8.00 -31.29
CA SER A 379 -22.63 -7.72 -32.71
C SER A 379 -21.36 -7.03 -33.21
N PRO A 380 -20.66 -7.59 -34.22
CA PRO A 380 -19.56 -6.87 -34.86
C PRO A 380 -20.19 -5.70 -35.62
N GLU A 381 -20.35 -4.56 -34.97
CA GLU A 381 -20.51 -3.32 -35.72
C GLU A 381 -19.28 -3.22 -36.62
N PRO A 382 -19.45 -3.13 -37.95
CA PRO A 382 -18.32 -2.93 -38.84
C PRO A 382 -17.63 -1.66 -38.36
N ILE A 383 -16.37 -1.80 -37.93
CA ILE A 383 -15.53 -0.69 -37.50
C ILE A 383 -15.63 0.37 -38.59
N ARG A 384 -16.27 1.49 -38.31
CA ARG A 384 -16.29 2.65 -39.22
C ARG A 384 -14.86 3.14 -39.34
N THR A 385 -14.15 2.65 -40.36
CA THR A 385 -12.75 2.97 -40.62
C THR A 385 -12.59 4.37 -41.21
N SER A 386 -13.67 4.97 -41.72
CA SER A 386 -13.66 6.30 -42.34
C SER A 386 -14.87 7.14 -41.89
N PRO A 387 -14.70 8.46 -41.66
CA PRO A 387 -15.79 9.39 -41.42
C PRO A 387 -16.75 9.59 -42.60
N TRP A 388 -16.47 8.99 -43.76
CA TRP A 388 -17.19 9.19 -45.03
C TRP A 388 -17.99 7.97 -45.51
N ASP A 389 -18.08 6.92 -44.70
CA ASP A 389 -18.77 5.66 -45.04
C ASP A 389 -20.32 5.76 -44.90
N ASP A 390 -20.90 6.90 -45.27
CA ASP A 390 -22.35 7.06 -45.43
C ASP A 390 -22.66 7.12 -46.94
N GLN A 391 -22.61 5.96 -47.62
CA GLN A 391 -23.35 5.81 -48.87
C GLN A 391 -24.49 4.82 -48.65
N PRO A 392 -25.75 5.20 -48.98
CA PRO A 392 -26.87 4.28 -48.87
C PRO A 392 -26.64 3.13 -49.86
N ILE A 393 -26.66 1.91 -49.34
CA ILE A 393 -26.70 0.69 -50.15
C ILE A 393 -27.95 0.81 -51.03
N ALA A 394 -27.73 1.02 -52.33
CA ALA A 394 -28.80 0.95 -53.31
C ALA A 394 -29.35 -0.47 -53.29
N THR A 395 -30.56 -0.63 -52.77
CA THR A 395 -31.34 -1.84 -52.94
C THR A 395 -31.72 -1.96 -54.41
N SER A 396 -30.99 -2.78 -55.17
CA SER A 396 -31.45 -3.29 -56.45
C SER A 396 -32.46 -4.41 -56.21
N GLU A 397 -33.55 -4.37 -56.96
CA GLU A 397 -34.69 -5.29 -57.00
C GLU A 397 -34.36 -6.79 -56.94
#